data_AF-A0A3N5YZY4-F1
#
_entry.id   AF-A0A3N5YZY4-F1
#
_cell.length_a   1.000
_cell.length_b   1.000
_cell.length_c   1.000
_cell.angle_alpha   90.00
_cell.angle_beta   90.00
_cell.angle_gamma   90.00
#
_symmetry.space_group_name_H-M   'P 1'
#
loop_
_entity.id
_entity.type
_entity.pdbx_description
1 polymer ?
#
loop_
_entity_poly.entity_id
_entity_poly.type
_entity_poly.pdbx_seq_one_letter_code
_entity_poly.pdbx_strand_id
1 'polypeptide(L)' 'HEADIHHVQWPLQLATATFEADTMAASHGIERPPANPLLHFAGRLDVLVWPPRRVAG' A
#
# COMPACT_ATOMS: atom_id res chain seq x y z
N HIS A 1 3.72 18.13 5.29
CA HIS A 1 4.09 17.55 6.60
C HIS A 1 4.67 16.17 6.37
N GLU A 2 5.48 15.69 7.31
CA GLU A 2 6.14 14.39 7.29
C GLU A 2 5.88 13.70 8.62
N ALA A 3 5.70 12.37 8.59
CA ALA A 3 5.51 11.55 9.77
C ALA A 3 6.35 10.28 9.65
N ASP A 4 6.85 9.82 10.78
CA ASP A 4 7.60 8.57 10.89
C ASP A 4 6.70 7.48 11.43
N ILE A 5 6.74 6.31 10.79
CA ILE A 5 6.04 5.10 11.23
C ILE A 5 7.09 3.99 11.33
N HIS A 6 7.31 3.50 12.55
CA HIS A 6 8.08 2.29 12.75
C HIS A 6 7.14 1.10 12.81
N HIS A 7 7.46 0.07 12.03
CA HIS A 7 6.71 -1.17 12.01
C HIS A 7 7.66 -2.36 11.90
N VAL A 8 7.24 -3.51 12.40
CA VAL A 8 7.94 -4.78 12.17
C VAL A 8 7.82 -5.21 10.70
N GLN A 9 8.54 -6.26 10.30
CA GLN A 9 8.30 -6.86 8.98
C GLN A 9 6.85 -7.29 8.85
N TRP A 10 6.28 -7.08 7.66
CA TRP A 10 4.88 -7.35 7.43
C TRP A 10 4.65 -8.86 7.37
N PRO A 11 3.77 -9.42 8.21
CA PRO A 11 3.43 -10.84 8.15
C PRO A 11 2.47 -11.07 6.98
N LEU A 12 2.99 -11.03 5.75
CA LEU A 12 2.20 -11.12 4.53
C LEU A 12 1.49 -12.46 4.41
N GLN A 13 0.23 -12.39 4.01
CA GLN A 13 -0.67 -13.52 3.78
C GLN A 13 -1.21 -13.40 2.35
N LEU A 14 -1.45 -14.53 1.69
CA LEU A 14 -2.05 -14.54 0.35
C LEU A 14 -3.46 -13.94 0.39
N ALA A 15 -3.82 -13.19 -0.65
CA ALA A 15 -5.13 -12.58 -0.78
C ALA A 15 -5.76 -12.84 -2.16
N THR A 16 -7.08 -12.72 -2.20
CA THR A 16 -7.86 -12.54 -3.44
C THR A 16 -8.73 -11.30 -3.28
N ALA A 17 -9.07 -10.66 -4.40
CA ALA A 17 -9.93 -9.48 -4.41
C ALA A 17 -10.80 -9.48 -5.67
N THR A 18 -11.99 -8.93 -5.54
CA THR A 18 -12.88 -8.62 -6.66
C THR A 18 -12.90 -7.11 -6.83
N PHE A 19 -12.67 -6.64 -8.06
CA PHE A 19 -12.68 -5.22 -8.38
C PHE A 19 -13.83 -4.94 -9.34
N GLU A 20 -14.65 -3.93 -9.03
CA GLU A 20 -15.62 -3.37 -9.98
C GLU A 20 -14.92 -2.50 -11.03
N ALA A 21 -13.86 -1.79 -10.61
CA ALA A 21 -13.02 -0.99 -11.47
C ALA A 21 -11.55 -1.06 -11.00
N ASP A 22 -10.62 -1.21 -11.95
CA ASP A 22 -9.17 -1.22 -11.73
C ASP A 22 -8.51 -0.19 -12.66
N THR A 23 -8.72 1.09 -12.36
CA THR A 23 -8.38 2.22 -13.25
C THR A 23 -7.12 2.97 -12.83
N MET A 24 -6.51 2.62 -11.69
CA MET A 24 -5.44 3.40 -11.07
C MET A 24 -4.17 3.46 -11.94
N ALA A 25 -3.76 2.35 -12.55
CA ALA A 25 -2.60 2.36 -13.45
C ALA A 25 -2.91 3.16 -14.74
N ALA A 26 -4.09 2.92 -15.32
CA ALA A 26 -4.53 3.57 -16.55
C ALA A 26 -4.68 5.10 -16.41
N SER A 27 -5.09 5.62 -15.24
CA SER A 27 -5.21 7.06 -15.00
C SER A 27 -3.86 7.80 -15.05
N HIS A 28 -2.76 7.06 -14.96
CA HIS A 28 -1.39 7.57 -15.10
C HIS A 28 -0.70 7.12 -16.39
N GLY A 29 -1.45 6.54 -17.34
CA GLY A 29 -0.90 6.05 -18.61
C GLY A 29 0.01 4.83 -18.48
N ILE A 30 -0.10 4.09 -17.37
CA ILE A 30 0.71 2.90 -17.10
C ILE A 30 -0.04 1.66 -17.59
N GLU A 31 0.59 0.91 -18.49
CA GLU A 31 0.06 -0.38 -18.95
C GLU A 31 0.25 -1.46 -17.88
N ARG A 32 -0.78 -2.30 -17.71
CA ARG A 32 -0.74 -3.40 -16.74
C ARG A 32 0.02 -4.59 -17.32
N PRO A 33 0.82 -5.32 -16.52
CA PRO A 33 1.39 -6.59 -16.95
C PRO A 33 0.30 -7.59 -17.35
N PRO A 34 0.54 -8.47 -18.36
CA PRO A 34 -0.40 -9.52 -18.76
C PRO A 34 -0.34 -10.71 -17.80
N ALA A 35 -0.47 -10.44 -16.51
CA ALA A 35 -0.48 -11.42 -15.44
C ALA A 35 -1.60 -11.11 -14.42
N ASN A 36 -1.97 -12.11 -13.64
CA ASN A 36 -2.86 -11.88 -12.50
C ASN A 36 -2.15 -10.97 -11.49
N PRO A 37 -2.87 -10.01 -10.87
CA PRO A 37 -2.28 -9.14 -9.86
C PRO A 37 -1.77 -9.97 -8.69
N LEU A 38 -0.58 -9.63 -8.19
CA LEU A 38 -0.04 -10.23 -6.97
C LEU A 38 -0.70 -9.57 -5.77
N LEU A 39 -1.42 -10.34 -4.98
CA LEU A 39 -2.19 -9.83 -3.84
C LEU A 39 -1.71 -10.46 -2.54
N HIS A 40 -1.33 -9.61 -1.59
CA HIS A 40 -1.06 -9.99 -0.21
C HIS A 40 -1.68 -8.97 0.74
N PHE A 41 -2.00 -9.42 1.94
CA PHE A 41 -2.43 -8.55 3.04
C PHE A 41 -1.71 -8.93 4.34
N ALA A 42 -1.61 -7.99 5.28
CA ALA A 42 -1.21 -8.28 6.65
C ALA A 42 -2.42 -8.04 7.55
N GLY A 43 -2.99 -9.09 8.15
CA GLY A 43 -4.22 -8.98 8.95
C GLY A 43 -4.06 -8.14 10.22
N ARG A 44 -2.84 -8.05 10.75
CA ARG A 44 -2.47 -7.18 11.86
C ARG A 44 -1.02 -6.71 11.68
N LEU A 45 -0.78 -5.44 12.00
CA LEU A 45 0.56 -4.88 12.06
C LEU A 45 0.64 -3.96 13.28
N ASP A 46 1.48 -4.31 14.25
CA ASP A 46 1.74 -3.45 15.39
C ASP A 46 2.75 -2.35 14.96
N VAL A 47 2.36 -1.09 15.17
CA VAL A 47 3.11 0.08 14.70
C VAL A 47 3.30 1.12 15.78
N LEU A 48 4.38 1.88 15.69
CA LEU A 48 4.61 3.11 16.43
C LEU A 48 4.55 4.28 15.44
N VAL A 49 3.69 5.25 15.72
CA VAL A 49 3.48 6.43 14.87
C VAL A 49 3.83 7.67 15.67
N TRP A 50 4.76 8.49 15.16
CA TRP A 50 5.07 9.78 15.76
C TRP A 50 4.21 10.90 15.13
N PRO A 51 3.87 11.97 15.89
CA PRO A 51 3.08 13.07 15.36
C PRO A 51 3.72 13.72 14.12
N PRO A 52 2.92 14.08 13.09
CA PRO A 52 3.45 14.68 11.88
C PRO A 52 4.08 16.06 12.16
N ARG A 53 5.26 16.30 11.61
CA ARG A 53 5.94 17.60 11.63
C ARG A 53 5.72 18.36 10.33
N ARG A 54 5.65 19.70 10.40
CA ARG A 54 5.75 20.54 9.21
C ARG A 54 7.15 20.36 8.60
N VAL A 55 7.21 20.30 7.27
CA VAL A 55 8.48 20.31 6.53
C VAL A 55 8.60 21.70 5.91
N ALA A 56 9.74 22.36 6.07
CA ALA A 56 10.00 23.62 5.38
C ALA A 56 10.10 23.34 3.87
N GLY A 57 9.44 24.17 3.07
CA GLY A 57 9.49 24.09 1.60
C GLY A 57 10.77 24.67 1.04
#